data_AF-A0A7D9IIP2-F1
#
_entry.id   AF-A0A7D9IIP2-F1
#
_cell.length_a   1.000
_cell.length_b   1.000
_cell.length_c   1.000
_cell.angle_alpha   90.00
_cell.angle_beta   90.00
_cell.angle_gamma   90.00
#
_symmetry.space_group_name_H-M   'P 1'
#
loop_
_entity.id
_entity.type
_entity.pdbx_description
1 polymer ?
#
loop_
_entity_poly.entity_id
_entity_poly.type
_entity_poly.pdbx_seq_one_letter_code
_entity_poly.pdbx_strand_id
1 'polypeptide(L)'
;MADETSELDAADNNPETAEEITAGLNAEGVLIETTGMLVDVSEEGVSRGLSFKPRSDDVFVVTPRKCGTTWMQQILHQLRSGGDMSFDDICDVIPYIELAYHTEIDLDAEHAYQPR
;
A
#
# COMPACT_ATOMS: atom_id res chain seq x y z
N MET A 1 -3.84 35.36 -14.60
CA MET A 1 -3.79 33.89 -14.66
C MET A 1 -2.97 33.47 -13.47
N ALA A 2 -3.65 33.08 -12.39
CA ALA A 2 -3.00 32.71 -11.15
C ALA A 2 -2.47 31.28 -11.27
N ASP A 3 -1.27 31.10 -10.73
CA ASP A 3 -0.51 29.87 -10.63
C ASP A 3 -1.12 29.00 -9.50
N GLU A 4 -1.75 27.89 -9.89
CA GLU A 4 -2.43 26.93 -9.00
C GLU A 4 -1.46 25.89 -8.38
N THR A 5 -0.15 26.09 -8.48
CA THR A 5 0.83 25.11 -7.98
C THR A 5 1.33 25.36 -6.54
N SER A 6 0.74 26.29 -5.79
CA SER A 6 1.22 26.65 -4.44
C SER A 6 0.39 26.14 -3.26
N GLU A 7 -0.80 25.56 -3.46
CA GLU A 7 -1.71 25.15 -2.36
C GLU A 7 -1.74 23.65 -2.05
N LEU A 8 -1.00 22.82 -2.80
CA LEU A 8 -0.98 21.35 -2.59
C LEU A 8 0.24 20.83 -1.83
N ASP A 9 1.23 21.67 -1.53
CA ASP A 9 2.45 21.31 -0.80
C ASP A 9 2.35 21.51 0.74
N ALA A 10 1.17 21.86 1.26
CA ALA A 10 0.96 22.23 2.66
C ALA A 10 -0.01 21.32 3.44
N ALA A 11 -0.19 20.06 3.03
CA ALA A 11 -0.63 19.00 3.95
C ALA A 11 0.62 18.53 4.73
N ASP A 12 1.10 19.38 5.63
CA ASP A 12 0.87 19.27 7.08
C ASP A 12 1.78 18.22 7.72
N ASN A 13 3.05 18.62 7.85
CA ASN A 13 4.07 17.93 8.63
C ASN A 13 4.10 18.55 10.05
N ASN A 14 2.92 18.75 10.63
CA ASN A 14 2.75 19.28 11.99
C ASN A 14 2.86 18.11 12.99
N PRO A 15 3.79 18.17 13.96
CA PRO A 15 3.91 17.11 14.96
C PRO A 15 2.66 16.97 15.86
N GLU A 16 1.80 17.99 15.94
CA GLU A 16 0.54 17.89 16.70
C GLU A 16 -0.53 17.03 15.98
N THR A 17 -0.58 17.01 14.64
CA THR A 17 -1.48 16.10 13.90
C THR A 17 -1.02 14.65 13.96
N ALA A 18 0.29 14.40 14.09
CA ALA A 18 0.81 13.04 14.32
C ALA A 18 0.38 12.46 15.68
N GLU A 19 0.30 13.29 16.73
CA GLU A 19 -0.18 12.88 18.04
C GLU A 19 -1.70 12.69 18.06
N GLU A 20 -2.47 13.49 17.31
CA GLU A 20 -3.93 13.35 17.16
C GLU A 20 -4.30 12.07 16.36
N ILE A 21 -3.51 11.73 15.34
CA ILE A 21 -3.60 10.44 14.62
C ILE A 21 -3.31 9.26 15.57
N THR A 22 -2.38 9.45 16.52
CA THR A 22 -2.01 8.41 17.49
C THR A 22 -3.04 8.31 18.63
N ALA A 23 -3.69 9.40 19.01
CA ALA A 23 -4.71 9.43 20.07
C ALA A 23 -6.03 8.74 19.68
N GLY A 24 -6.29 8.58 18.37
CA GLY A 24 -7.41 7.79 17.83
C GLY A 24 -7.21 6.26 17.85
N LEU A 25 -6.03 5.77 18.26
CA LEU A 25 -5.64 4.34 18.25
C LEU A 25 -6.25 3.50 19.40
N ASN A 26 -7.35 3.94 20.01
CA ASN A 26 -7.92 3.24 21.17
C ASN A 26 -8.80 2.07 20.73
N ALA A 27 -8.19 0.88 20.73
CA ALA A 27 -8.79 -0.42 21.02
C ALA A 27 -10.27 -0.61 20.59
N GLU A 28 -10.50 -0.72 19.28
CA GLU A 28 -11.54 -1.52 18.60
C GLU A 28 -11.58 -1.05 17.12
N GLY A 29 -10.63 -1.54 16.33
CA GLY A 29 -10.54 -1.26 14.88
C GLY A 29 -9.84 0.06 14.55
N VAL A 30 -8.71 -0.03 13.83
CA VAL A 30 -8.01 1.16 13.29
C VAL A 30 -8.70 1.59 12.01
N LEU A 31 -9.23 2.82 11.97
CA LEU A 31 -9.70 3.45 10.74
C LEU A 31 -8.49 3.94 9.94
N ILE A 32 -7.98 3.12 9.03
CA ILE A 32 -7.09 3.63 7.99
C ILE A 32 -7.97 4.23 6.89
N GLU A 33 -8.17 5.55 6.89
CA GLU A 33 -9.06 6.25 5.93
C GLU A 33 -8.57 6.23 4.45
N THR A 34 -7.77 5.25 4.01
CA THR A 34 -7.03 5.33 2.72
C THR A 34 -7.88 5.16 1.50
N THR A 35 -8.97 4.41 1.65
CA THR A 35 -9.63 3.83 0.48
C THR A 35 -11.14 3.92 0.58
N GLY A 36 -11.71 4.41 1.69
CA GLY A 36 -13.13 4.16 1.97
C GLY A 36 -13.42 2.67 2.17
N MET A 37 -12.38 1.83 2.27
CA MET A 37 -12.45 0.45 2.71
C MET A 37 -12.24 0.42 4.22
N LEU A 38 -13.23 -0.10 4.92
CA LEU A 38 -13.09 -0.51 6.31
C LEU A 38 -12.20 -1.76 6.32
N VAL A 39 -10.89 -1.57 6.46
CA VAL A 39 -9.98 -2.69 6.70
C VAL A 39 -9.91 -2.88 8.19
N ASP A 40 -10.45 -3.99 8.69
CA ASP A 40 -10.22 -4.42 10.05
C ASP A 40 -8.72 -4.70 10.21
N VAL A 41 -7.98 -3.79 10.85
CA VAL A 41 -6.56 -4.01 11.15
C VAL A 41 -6.48 -4.93 12.35
N SER A 42 -6.57 -6.23 12.10
CA SER A 42 -6.40 -7.22 13.16
C SER A 42 -4.95 -7.20 13.68
N GLU A 43 -4.75 -7.41 14.98
CA GLU A 43 -3.40 -7.53 15.57
C GLU A 43 -2.57 -8.61 14.87
N GLU A 44 -3.23 -9.69 14.43
CA GLU A 44 -2.61 -10.77 13.66
C GLU A 44 -2.12 -10.29 12.28
N GLY A 45 -2.92 -9.49 11.57
CA GLY A 45 -2.53 -8.90 10.28
C GLY A 45 -1.31 -8.00 10.39
N VAL A 46 -1.28 -7.14 11.42
CA VAL A 46 -0.13 -6.27 11.72
C VAL A 46 1.11 -7.10 12.06
N SER A 47 0.96 -8.07 12.96
CA SER A 47 2.06 -8.96 13.38
C SER A 47 2.67 -9.69 12.17
N ARG A 48 1.82 -10.21 11.27
CA ARG A 48 2.27 -10.88 10.05
C ARG A 48 2.98 -9.95 9.08
N GLY A 49 2.41 -8.77 8.81
CA GLY A 49 3.04 -7.78 7.95
C GLY A 49 4.42 -7.36 8.45
N LEU A 50 4.58 -7.16 9.77
CA LEU A 50 5.87 -6.84 10.39
C LEU A 50 6.86 -8.00 10.36
N SER A 51 6.38 -9.24 10.32
CA SER A 51 7.21 -10.45 10.23
C SER A 51 7.67 -10.79 8.81
N PHE A 52 7.13 -10.10 7.79
CA PHE A 52 7.47 -10.33 6.39
C PHE A 52 8.97 -10.17 6.15
N LYS A 53 9.55 -11.11 5.39
CA LYS A 53 11.00 -11.13 5.09
C LYS A 53 11.22 -10.91 3.60
N PRO A 54 11.67 -9.71 3.20
CA PRO A 54 12.00 -9.43 1.81
C PRO A 54 13.07 -10.38 1.27
N ARG A 55 12.87 -10.81 0.02
CA ARG A 55 13.87 -11.48 -0.80
C ARG A 55 14.72 -10.45 -1.54
N SER A 56 15.87 -10.88 -2.06
CA SER A 56 16.81 -9.98 -2.75
C SER A 56 16.29 -9.44 -4.09
N ASP A 57 15.26 -10.08 -4.64
CA ASP A 57 14.60 -9.79 -5.92
C ASP A 57 13.25 -9.05 -5.75
N ASP A 58 12.85 -8.72 -4.52
CA ASP A 58 11.61 -8.00 -4.24
C ASP A 58 11.75 -6.50 -4.54
N VAL A 59 10.73 -5.93 -5.20
CA VAL A 59 10.62 -4.49 -5.44
C VAL A 59 9.42 -3.90 -4.72
N PHE A 60 9.66 -2.89 -3.88
CA PHE A 60 8.59 -2.21 -3.13
C PHE A 60 8.18 -0.90 -3.79
N VAL A 61 6.87 -0.72 -3.99
CA VAL A 61 6.28 0.56 -4.35
C VAL A 61 5.84 1.28 -3.09
N VAL A 62 6.65 2.22 -2.62
CA VAL A 62 6.39 2.99 -1.40
C VAL A 62 6.06 4.43 -1.77
N THR A 63 4.80 4.81 -1.62
CA THR A 63 4.35 6.19 -1.85
C THR A 63 3.36 6.60 -0.76
N PRO A 64 3.26 7.90 -0.43
CA PRO A 64 2.10 8.39 0.30
C PRO A 64 0.81 8.11 -0.46
N ARG A 65 -0.30 8.11 0.28
CA ARG A 65 -1.62 7.78 -0.26
C ARG A 65 -2.00 8.79 -1.35
N LYS A 66 -2.64 8.29 -2.41
CA LYS A 66 -3.12 9.07 -3.56
C LYS A 66 -2.03 9.77 -4.38
N CYS A 67 -0.76 9.49 -4.12
CA CYS A 67 0.38 9.97 -4.94
C CYS A 67 0.70 9.07 -6.14
N GLY A 68 -0.30 8.35 -6.68
CA GLY A 68 -0.13 7.56 -7.91
C GLY A 68 0.39 6.13 -7.73
N THR A 69 0.19 5.50 -6.56
CA THR A 69 0.61 4.11 -6.29
C THR A 69 0.09 3.13 -7.34
N THR A 70 -1.20 3.17 -7.64
CA THR A 70 -1.84 2.32 -8.66
C THR A 70 -1.21 2.50 -10.05
N TRP A 71 -0.85 3.72 -10.41
CA TRP A 71 -0.22 4.00 -11.70
C TRP A 71 1.19 3.40 -11.77
N MET A 72 1.96 3.54 -10.69
CA MET A 72 3.29 2.94 -10.57
C MET A 72 3.24 1.41 -10.61
N GLN A 73 2.32 0.80 -9.86
CA GLN A 73 2.11 -0.66 -9.85
C GLN A 73 1.82 -1.18 -11.26
N GLN A 74 0.93 -0.51 -11.99
CA GLN A 74 0.60 -0.90 -13.36
C GLN A 74 1.83 -0.83 -14.28
N ILE A 75 2.59 0.27 -14.26
CA ILE A 75 3.80 0.41 -15.10
C ILE A 75 4.81 -0.68 -14.78
N LEU A 76 5.11 -0.90 -13.49
CA LEU A 76 6.10 -1.88 -13.07
C LEU A 76 5.67 -3.32 -13.40
N HIS A 77 4.40 -3.66 -13.20
CA HIS A 77 3.86 -4.97 -13.57
C HIS A 77 4.03 -5.23 -15.06
N GLN A 78 3.67 -4.26 -15.92
CA GLN A 78 3.86 -4.39 -17.37
C GLN A 78 5.33 -4.56 -17.76
N LEU A 79 6.26 -3.87 -17.09
CA LEU A 79 7.70 -3.99 -17.36
C LEU A 79 8.25 -5.38 -16.97
N ARG A 80 7.87 -5.91 -15.80
CA ARG A 80 8.36 -7.22 -15.33
C ARG A 80 7.71 -8.40 -16.06
N SER A 81 6.45 -8.28 -16.49
CA SER A 81 5.72 -9.36 -17.15
C SER A 81 5.86 -9.36 -18.67
N GLY A 82 6.46 -8.31 -19.26
CA GLY A 82 6.52 -8.14 -20.71
C GLY A 82 5.17 -7.75 -21.33
N GLY A 83 4.30 -7.12 -20.55
CA GLY A 83 3.00 -6.63 -21.00
C GLY A 83 1.83 -7.58 -20.75
N ASP A 84 1.96 -8.52 -19.80
CA ASP A 84 0.87 -9.41 -19.44
C ASP A 84 -0.26 -8.65 -18.73
N MET A 85 -1.50 -8.97 -19.11
CA MET A 85 -2.74 -8.39 -18.59
C MET A 85 -3.73 -9.49 -18.15
N SER A 86 -3.27 -10.72 -17.91
CA SER A 86 -4.13 -11.81 -17.42
C SER A 86 -4.38 -11.76 -15.92
N PHE A 87 -5.03 -10.68 -15.46
CA PHE A 87 -5.47 -10.49 -14.08
C PHE A 87 -6.72 -9.59 -14.05
N ASP A 88 -7.51 -9.66 -12.97
CA ASP A 88 -8.74 -8.90 -12.84
C ASP A 88 -8.49 -7.52 -12.21
N ASP A 89 -7.70 -7.45 -11.14
CA ASP A 89 -7.25 -6.22 -10.51
C ASP A 89 -5.72 -6.19 -10.28
N ILE A 90 -5.11 -4.99 -10.33
CA ILE A 90 -3.67 -4.84 -10.10
C ILE A 90 -3.27 -5.28 -8.68
N CYS A 91 -4.19 -5.21 -7.72
CA CYS A 91 -4.01 -5.67 -6.35
C CYS A 91 -3.85 -7.20 -6.25
N ASP A 92 -4.31 -7.97 -7.25
CA ASP A 92 -4.18 -9.43 -7.27
C ASP A 92 -2.75 -9.87 -7.60
N VAL A 93 -2.04 -9.06 -8.40
CA VAL A 93 -0.69 -9.36 -8.90
C VAL A 93 0.39 -8.52 -8.24
N ILE A 94 0.03 -7.42 -7.59
CA ILE A 94 0.90 -6.57 -6.77
C ILE A 94 0.24 -6.39 -5.39
N PRO A 95 0.51 -7.27 -4.42
CA PRO A 95 -0.18 -7.25 -3.14
C PRO A 95 0.30 -6.11 -2.23
N TYR A 96 -0.64 -5.60 -1.43
CA TYR A 96 -0.34 -4.70 -0.31
C TYR A 96 0.01 -5.56 0.92
N ILE A 97 1.22 -5.40 1.46
CA ILE A 97 1.75 -6.21 2.56
C ILE A 97 0.83 -6.15 3.79
N GLU A 98 0.30 -4.96 4.06
CA GLU A 98 -0.59 -4.68 5.18
C GLU A 98 -2.00 -5.28 5.00
N LEU A 99 -2.40 -5.61 3.77
CA LEU A 99 -3.72 -6.18 3.46
C LEU A 99 -3.66 -7.68 3.14
N ALA A 100 -2.48 -8.22 2.83
CA ALA A 100 -2.33 -9.59 2.33
C ALA A 100 -2.97 -10.65 3.24
N TYR A 101 -2.91 -10.45 4.56
CA TYR A 101 -3.57 -11.34 5.51
C TYR A 101 -5.10 -11.36 5.35
N HIS A 102 -5.71 -10.20 5.12
CA HIS A 102 -7.17 -10.06 4.99
C HIS A 102 -7.69 -10.45 3.61
N THR A 103 -6.85 -10.29 2.57
CA THR A 103 -7.17 -10.70 1.20
C THR A 103 -6.76 -12.14 0.92
N GLU A 104 -6.28 -12.88 1.93
CA GLU A 104 -5.81 -14.27 1.84
C GLU A 104 -4.71 -14.47 0.78
N ILE A 105 -3.91 -13.44 0.52
CA ILE A 105 -2.78 -13.50 -0.42
C ILE A 105 -1.54 -13.99 0.33
N ASP A 106 -0.92 -15.04 -0.20
CA ASP A 106 0.36 -15.53 0.28
C ASP A 106 1.52 -14.70 -0.28
N LEU A 107 2.14 -13.87 0.57
CA LEU A 107 3.29 -13.02 0.22
C LEU A 107 4.56 -13.83 -0.11
N ASP A 108 4.63 -15.09 0.33
CA ASP A 108 5.77 -15.98 0.06
C ASP A 108 5.55 -16.87 -1.16
N ALA A 109 4.39 -16.78 -1.82
CA ALA A 109 4.12 -17.52 -3.03
C ALA A 109 5.11 -17.15 -4.16
N GLU A 110 5.39 -18.13 -5.02
CA GLU A 110 6.21 -17.93 -6.21
C GLU A 110 5.46 -17.04 -7.21
N HIS A 111 6.12 -15.98 -7.65
CA HIS A 111 5.58 -15.08 -8.66
C HIS A 111 5.83 -15.65 -10.07
N ALA A 112 4.87 -15.44 -10.99
CA ALA A 112 5.05 -15.83 -12.39
C ALA A 112 6.17 -15.05 -13.11
N TYR A 113 6.52 -13.87 -12.59
CA TYR A 113 7.44 -12.92 -13.23
C TYR A 113 8.47 -12.38 -12.24
N GLN A 114 9.63 -12.01 -12.78
CA GLN A 114 10.79 -11.48 -12.05
C GLN A 114 11.19 -10.11 -12.63
N PRO A 115 11.61 -9.12 -11.82
CA PRO A 115 11.68 -9.12 -10.34
C PRO A 115 10.30 -9.29 -9.67
N ARG A 116 10.27 -9.60 -8.37
CA ARG A 116 9.02 -9.85 -7.61
C ARG A 116 8.26 -8.56 -7.30
#